data_AF-A0A960I8T4-F1
#
_entry.id   AF-A0A960I8T4-F1
#
_cell.length_a   1.000
_cell.length_b   1.000
_cell.length_c   1.000
_cell.angle_alpha   90.00
_cell.angle_beta   90.00
_cell.angle_gamma   90.00
#
_symmetry.space_group_name_H-M   'P 1'
#
loop_
_entity.id
_entity.type
_entity.pdbx_description
1 polymer ?
#
loop_
_entity_poly.entity_id
_entity_poly.type
_entity_poly.pdbx_seq_one_letter_code
_entity_poly.pdbx_strand_id
1 'polypeptide(L)'
;MNTAIDHARHTPYANPGRHADLVAALPADPESLSAVARNVIVHYRASGEQLPDSSRHDIDARWLESILDLDQSRHPRPLDHPRAVTERVQGCCRDHTLFCVGALRSRGIPARSRVGYVGYFVDGWHHDHVIVEAWLDGRWRRFDPEVADPRPTLPSPMDIPRGELGGTGFVTAAEVWIGFRRGELDPSTYGVGPEVPGFRGERFVFDEVIHEVAHRFGDELLLWDGWGRIGEPDEPVSDEDARWLDEIAQLLVAADDIGTGAEVAEVAEVAEVALLDRYRRDPGLHPGAAVMQASPYGDPPVVVQLRR
;
A
#
# COMPACT_ATOMS: atom_id res chain seq x y z
N MET A 1 20.87 15.54 0.73
CA MET A 1 20.16 15.23 -0.53
C MET A 1 18.75 15.75 -0.35
N ASN A 2 18.29 16.63 -1.24
CA ASN A 2 16.97 17.22 -1.16
C ASN A 2 16.04 16.26 -1.92
N THR A 3 15.45 15.29 -1.24
CA THR A 3 14.54 14.33 -1.89
C THR A 3 13.34 15.10 -2.45
N ALA A 4 12.84 14.69 -3.63
CA ALA A 4 11.73 15.38 -4.28
C ALA A 4 10.46 15.43 -3.40
N ILE A 5 10.32 14.44 -2.51
CA ILE A 5 9.30 14.33 -1.47
C ILE A 5 9.98 14.13 -0.11
N ASP A 6 9.45 14.80 0.92
CA ASP A 6 9.79 14.55 2.31
C ASP A 6 8.85 13.50 2.89
N HIS A 7 9.31 12.25 2.95
CA HIS A 7 8.52 11.13 3.49
C HIS A 7 8.32 11.17 5.01
N ALA A 8 8.92 12.13 5.73
CA ALA A 8 8.62 12.34 7.15
C ALA A 8 7.38 13.23 7.36
N ARG A 9 6.93 13.97 6.33
CA ARG A 9 5.73 14.80 6.39
C ARG A 9 4.48 13.98 6.17
N HIS A 10 3.44 14.34 6.93
CA HIS A 10 2.11 13.79 6.74
C HIS A 10 1.51 14.20 5.39
N THR A 11 0.93 13.22 4.71
CA THR A 11 -0.01 13.39 3.60
C THR A 11 -1.41 13.63 4.18
N PRO A 12 -2.40 14.11 3.40
CA PRO A 12 -3.78 14.20 3.87
C PRO A 12 -4.34 12.87 4.39
N TYR A 13 -3.86 11.75 3.84
CA TYR A 13 -4.29 10.40 4.19
C TYR A 13 -3.67 9.91 5.50
N ALA A 14 -2.35 10.07 5.67
CA ALA A 14 -1.63 9.56 6.83
C ALA A 14 -1.70 10.49 8.05
N ASN A 15 -2.27 11.70 7.90
CA ASN A 15 -2.40 12.64 9.00
C ASN A 15 -3.43 12.13 10.03
N PRO A 16 -3.06 11.94 11.31
CA PRO A 16 -3.98 11.49 12.35
C PRO A 16 -4.99 12.56 12.79
N GLY A 17 -4.80 13.82 12.38
CA GLY A 17 -5.71 14.92 12.67
C GLY A 17 -5.95 15.10 14.16
N ARG A 18 -7.21 15.08 14.60
CA ARG A 18 -7.60 15.24 16.01
C ARG A 18 -7.05 14.16 16.94
N HIS A 19 -6.57 13.04 16.40
CA HIS A 19 -6.01 11.92 17.17
C HIS A 19 -4.48 11.96 17.29
N ALA A 20 -3.84 13.09 16.96
CA ALA A 20 -2.39 13.24 16.99
C ALA A 20 -1.77 12.81 18.33
N ASP A 21 -2.39 13.14 19.47
CA ASP A 21 -1.88 12.78 20.80
C ASP A 21 -1.91 11.26 21.04
N LEU A 22 -2.94 10.56 20.58
CA LEU A 22 -3.04 9.10 20.68
C LEU A 22 -1.93 8.42 19.88
N VAL A 23 -1.66 8.93 18.68
CA VAL A 23 -0.62 8.40 17.80
C VAL A 23 0.79 8.73 18.31
N ALA A 24 0.99 9.92 18.88
CA ALA A 24 2.25 10.34 19.48
C ALA A 24 2.64 9.49 20.71
N ALA A 25 1.66 8.93 21.43
CA ALA A 25 1.89 8.05 22.58
C ALA A 25 2.37 6.63 22.21
N LEU A 26 2.30 6.24 20.94
CA LEU A 26 2.67 4.90 20.47
C LEU A 26 4.18 4.59 20.57
N PRO A 27 4.56 3.31 20.52
CA PRO A 27 5.93 2.92 20.20
C PRO A 27 6.30 3.32 18.76
N ALA A 28 7.61 3.37 18.49
CA ALA A 28 8.17 3.68 17.16
C ALA A 28 8.86 2.48 16.52
N ASP A 29 9.15 1.42 17.27
CA ASP A 29 9.71 0.19 16.71
C ASP A 29 8.65 -0.55 15.89
N PRO A 30 9.01 -1.13 14.73
CA PRO A 30 8.07 -1.82 13.87
C PRO A 30 7.28 -2.95 14.52
N GLU A 31 7.87 -3.73 15.43
CA GLU A 31 7.18 -4.86 16.05
C GLU A 31 6.00 -4.38 16.92
N SER A 32 6.28 -3.49 17.87
CA SER A 32 5.27 -2.97 18.78
C SER A 32 4.24 -2.10 18.05
N LEU A 33 4.68 -1.31 17.07
CA LEU A 33 3.76 -0.49 16.27
C LEU A 33 2.84 -1.35 15.39
N SER A 34 3.34 -2.43 14.79
CA SER A 34 2.53 -3.38 14.03
C SER A 34 1.54 -4.11 14.93
N ALA A 35 1.92 -4.44 16.17
CA ALA A 35 1.00 -5.01 17.15
C ALA A 35 -0.16 -4.06 17.48
N VAL A 36 0.10 -2.76 17.60
CA VAL A 36 -0.96 -1.75 17.77
C VAL A 36 -1.84 -1.66 16.52
N ALA A 37 -1.25 -1.63 15.31
CA ALA A 37 -2.02 -1.60 14.07
C ALA A 37 -3.00 -2.78 13.99
N ARG A 38 -2.52 -4.01 14.24
CA ARG A 38 -3.37 -5.22 14.29
C ARG A 38 -4.38 -5.25 15.43
N ASN A 39 -4.13 -4.48 16.49
CA ASN A 39 -5.08 -4.32 17.59
C ASN A 39 -6.22 -3.36 17.21
N VAL A 40 -5.94 -2.32 16.43
CA VAL A 40 -6.93 -1.32 15.99
C VAL A 40 -7.72 -1.80 14.77
N ILE A 41 -7.04 -2.46 13.83
CA ILE A 41 -7.56 -2.83 12.51
C ILE A 41 -7.64 -4.36 12.41
N VAL A 42 -8.64 -4.85 11.70
CA VAL A 42 -8.79 -6.27 11.34
C VAL A 42 -8.92 -6.42 9.83
N HIS A 43 -8.18 -7.34 9.23
CA HIS A 43 -8.29 -7.59 7.80
C HIS A 43 -9.67 -8.21 7.46
N TYR A 44 -10.45 -7.52 6.63
CA TYR A 44 -11.83 -7.89 6.31
C TYR A 44 -11.99 -9.26 5.62
N ARG A 45 -10.97 -9.74 4.88
CA ARG A 45 -10.93 -11.08 4.25
C ARG A 45 -10.06 -12.09 4.98
N ALA A 46 -8.91 -11.64 5.51
CA ALA A 46 -7.83 -12.53 5.96
C ALA A 46 -7.76 -12.74 7.48
N SER A 47 -8.74 -12.24 8.25
CA SER A 47 -8.72 -12.38 9.72
C SER A 47 -8.95 -13.80 10.24
N GLY A 48 -9.56 -14.67 9.43
CA GLY A 48 -10.00 -16.00 9.87
C GLY A 48 -11.25 -15.98 10.76
N GLU A 49 -11.86 -14.82 10.99
CA GLU A 49 -13.03 -14.62 11.84
C GLU A 49 -14.25 -14.15 11.02
N GLN A 50 -15.46 -14.44 11.51
CA GLN A 50 -16.67 -13.88 10.95
C GLN A 50 -16.89 -12.47 11.51
N LEU A 51 -16.66 -11.45 10.69
CA LEU A 51 -16.79 -10.04 11.09
C LEU A 51 -18.25 -9.55 10.97
N PRO A 52 -18.67 -8.54 11.77
CA PRO A 52 -20.04 -8.07 11.75
C PRO A 52 -20.38 -7.23 10.50
N ASP A 53 -21.48 -7.55 9.81
CA ASP A 53 -21.99 -6.78 8.67
C ASP A 53 -22.24 -5.30 9.01
N SER A 54 -22.57 -4.99 10.26
CA SER A 54 -22.82 -3.61 10.72
C SER A 54 -21.60 -2.69 10.60
N SER A 55 -20.40 -3.26 10.57
CA SER A 55 -19.12 -2.53 10.43
C SER A 55 -18.45 -2.76 9.07
N ARG A 56 -19.13 -3.40 8.11
CA ARG A 56 -18.58 -3.65 6.77
C ARG A 56 -18.14 -2.38 6.04
N HIS A 57 -18.81 -1.26 6.32
CA HIS A 57 -18.55 0.04 5.70
C HIS A 57 -17.24 0.69 6.19
N ASP A 58 -16.62 0.15 7.25
CA ASP A 58 -15.34 0.62 7.75
C ASP A 58 -14.23 0.53 6.71
N ILE A 59 -14.30 -0.45 5.81
CA ILE A 59 -13.26 -0.67 4.80
C ILE A 59 -13.06 0.58 3.92
N ASP A 60 -14.11 1.39 3.75
CA ASP A 60 -14.06 2.62 2.95
C ASP A 60 -13.46 3.83 3.72
N ALA A 61 -12.97 3.63 4.94
CA ALA A 61 -12.32 4.65 5.75
C ALA A 61 -10.92 5.00 5.21
N ARG A 62 -10.89 5.88 4.23
CA ARG A 62 -9.69 6.25 3.47
C ARG A 62 -8.63 7.04 4.26
N TRP A 63 -9.01 7.85 5.25
CA TRP A 63 -8.06 8.69 6.00
C TRP A 63 -7.74 8.08 7.36
N LEU A 64 -6.49 8.19 7.81
CA LEU A 64 -6.08 7.71 9.13
C LEU A 64 -6.92 8.34 10.24
N GLU A 65 -7.20 9.66 10.16
CA GLU A 65 -8.11 10.31 11.10
C GLU A 65 -9.49 9.63 11.13
N SER A 66 -10.03 9.19 9.98
CA SER A 66 -11.34 8.52 9.90
C SER A 66 -11.30 7.07 10.42
N ILE A 67 -10.22 6.33 10.19
CA ILE A 67 -9.98 5.02 10.82
C ILE A 67 -9.95 5.17 12.35
N LEU A 68 -9.24 6.19 12.84
CA LEU A 68 -9.13 6.48 14.28
C LEU A 68 -10.45 7.02 14.86
N ASP A 69 -11.23 7.80 14.11
CA ASP A 69 -12.59 8.22 14.51
C ASP A 69 -13.51 7.00 14.72
N LEU A 70 -13.49 6.03 13.80
CA LEU A 70 -14.26 4.78 13.93
C LEU A 70 -13.83 3.99 15.16
N ASP A 71 -12.52 3.80 15.34
CA ASP A 71 -11.96 3.09 16.49
C ASP A 71 -12.34 3.75 17.82
N GLN A 72 -12.08 5.05 17.96
CA GLN A 72 -12.28 5.77 19.22
C GLN A 72 -13.76 5.97 19.56
N SER A 73 -14.66 5.95 18.56
CA SER A 73 -16.10 5.94 18.81
C SER A 73 -16.57 4.67 19.51
N ARG A 74 -15.89 3.54 19.29
CA ARG A 74 -16.17 2.23 19.89
C ARG A 74 -15.36 2.01 21.16
N HIS A 75 -14.12 2.51 21.16
CA HIS A 75 -13.09 2.25 22.15
C HIS A 75 -12.44 3.57 22.61
N PRO A 76 -13.08 4.36 23.49
CA PRO A 76 -12.54 5.63 23.98
C PRO A 76 -11.42 5.41 25.02
N ARG A 77 -10.32 4.81 24.57
CA ARG A 77 -9.18 4.33 25.36
C ARG A 77 -7.92 4.28 24.49
N PRO A 78 -6.71 4.18 25.10
CA PRO A 78 -5.46 4.06 24.37
C PRO A 78 -5.47 3.00 23.26
N LEU A 79 -4.75 3.26 22.17
CA LEU A 79 -4.72 2.41 20.96
C LEU A 79 -4.05 1.05 21.22
N ASP A 80 -3.18 0.94 22.22
CA ASP A 80 -2.54 -0.30 22.66
C ASP A 80 -3.42 -1.15 23.60
N HIS A 81 -4.53 -0.60 24.10
CA HIS A 81 -5.46 -1.37 24.92
C HIS A 81 -6.14 -2.46 24.07
N PRO A 82 -6.19 -3.73 24.49
CA PRO A 82 -6.75 -4.82 23.69
C PRO A 82 -8.17 -4.56 23.20
N ARG A 83 -8.42 -4.89 21.92
CA ARG A 83 -9.73 -4.89 21.25
C ARG A 83 -10.05 -6.31 20.76
N ALA A 84 -11.29 -6.75 20.97
CA ALA A 84 -11.77 -8.01 20.41
C ALA A 84 -11.77 -7.91 18.88
N VAL A 85 -11.39 -8.98 18.17
CA VAL A 85 -11.21 -8.97 16.71
C VAL A 85 -12.45 -8.47 15.97
N THR A 86 -13.64 -8.87 16.41
CA THR A 86 -14.94 -8.48 15.84
C THR A 86 -15.38 -7.04 16.18
N GLU A 87 -14.66 -6.35 17.06
CA GLU A 87 -14.92 -4.94 17.43
C GLU A 87 -13.89 -3.96 16.85
N ARG A 88 -12.87 -4.47 16.14
CA ARG A 88 -11.85 -3.67 15.45
C ARG A 88 -12.43 -2.98 14.22
N VAL A 89 -11.74 -1.97 13.72
CA VAL A 89 -12.08 -1.34 12.44
C VAL A 89 -11.77 -2.32 11.32
N GLN A 90 -12.75 -2.63 10.47
CA GLN A 90 -12.47 -3.49 9.30
C GLN A 90 -11.66 -2.70 8.27
N GLY A 91 -10.56 -3.28 7.81
CA GLY A 91 -9.68 -2.71 6.78
C GLY A 91 -8.88 -3.81 6.11
N CYS A 92 -7.77 -3.48 5.45
CA CYS A 92 -6.84 -4.45 4.84
C CYS A 92 -5.37 -4.09 5.07
N CYS A 93 -4.46 -4.74 4.34
CA CYS A 93 -3.02 -4.47 4.34
C CYS A 93 -2.67 -2.99 4.22
N ARG A 94 -3.40 -2.27 3.36
CA ARG A 94 -3.25 -0.84 3.14
C ARG A 94 -3.51 -0.03 4.42
N ASP A 95 -4.51 -0.38 5.22
CA ASP A 95 -4.89 0.39 6.41
C ASP A 95 -3.93 0.15 7.57
N HIS A 96 -3.49 -1.11 7.75
CA HIS A 96 -2.41 -1.42 8.69
C HIS A 96 -1.14 -0.65 8.33
N THR A 97 -0.79 -0.61 7.04
CA THR A 97 0.36 0.16 6.55
C THR A 97 0.17 1.66 6.76
N LEU A 98 -0.99 2.24 6.42
CA LEU A 98 -1.26 3.67 6.60
C LEU A 98 -1.14 4.08 8.07
N PHE A 99 -1.68 3.25 8.98
CA PHE A 99 -1.56 3.47 10.43
C PHE A 99 -0.10 3.57 10.85
N CYS A 100 0.74 2.60 10.47
CA CYS A 100 2.16 2.59 10.80
C CYS A 100 2.89 3.78 10.18
N VAL A 101 2.63 4.11 8.91
CA VAL A 101 3.22 5.26 8.22
C VAL A 101 2.88 6.57 8.95
N GLY A 102 1.61 6.80 9.31
CA GLY A 102 1.20 7.98 10.07
C GLY A 102 1.84 8.04 11.46
N ALA A 103 1.95 6.92 12.16
CA ALA A 103 2.61 6.87 13.46
C ALA A 103 4.11 7.19 13.38
N LEU A 104 4.82 6.69 12.37
CA LEU A 104 6.23 6.99 12.15
C LEU A 104 6.45 8.45 11.75
N ARG A 105 5.64 8.98 10.82
CA ARG A 105 5.69 10.39 10.38
C ARG A 105 5.40 11.36 11.53
N SER A 106 4.54 10.99 12.48
CA SER A 106 4.28 11.80 13.69
C SER A 106 5.51 11.95 14.60
N ARG A 107 6.54 11.11 14.42
CA ARG A 107 7.84 11.20 15.09
C ARG A 107 8.95 11.76 14.20
N GLY A 108 8.60 12.25 13.01
CA GLY A 108 9.55 12.73 12.01
C GLY A 108 10.38 11.62 11.38
N ILE A 109 9.96 10.35 11.48
CA ILE A 109 10.62 9.24 10.82
C ILE A 109 10.10 9.16 9.38
N PRO A 110 10.96 9.25 8.35
CA PRO A 110 10.56 9.06 6.97
C PRO A 110 9.93 7.67 6.77
N ALA A 111 8.70 7.62 6.27
CA ALA A 111 7.98 6.38 6.01
C ALA A 111 7.08 6.52 4.77
N ARG A 112 6.90 5.44 4.04
CA ARG A 112 6.04 5.35 2.85
C ARG A 112 5.41 3.97 2.74
N SER A 113 4.22 3.90 2.14
CA SER A 113 3.61 2.63 1.75
C SER A 113 4.23 2.11 0.45
N ARG A 114 4.35 0.79 0.33
CA ARG A 114 4.81 0.09 -0.87
C ARG A 114 3.72 -0.84 -1.36
N VAL A 115 3.27 -0.61 -2.59
CA VAL A 115 2.26 -1.41 -3.28
C VAL A 115 2.97 -2.48 -4.11
N GLY A 116 2.46 -3.71 -4.08
CA GLY A 116 3.05 -4.82 -4.79
C GLY A 116 2.41 -6.13 -4.42
N TYR A 117 3.22 -7.18 -4.36
CA TYR A 117 2.76 -8.54 -4.18
C TYR A 117 3.65 -9.35 -3.24
N VAL A 118 3.05 -10.33 -2.57
CA VAL A 118 3.72 -11.20 -1.61
C VAL A 118 3.50 -12.67 -1.90
N GLY A 119 4.59 -13.43 -1.97
CA GLY A 119 4.56 -14.88 -2.18
C GLY A 119 4.67 -15.70 -0.88
N TYR A 120 4.57 -15.07 0.29
CA TYR A 120 4.77 -15.74 1.58
C TYR A 120 3.47 -16.20 2.27
N PHE A 121 2.30 -15.95 1.69
CA PHE A 121 1.03 -16.42 2.25
C PHE A 121 0.59 -17.79 1.71
N VAL A 122 0.69 -17.99 0.40
CA VAL A 122 0.26 -19.20 -0.30
C VAL A 122 1.32 -19.60 -1.31
N ASP A 123 1.73 -20.87 -1.30
CA ASP A 123 2.72 -21.38 -2.24
C ASP A 123 2.22 -21.30 -3.68
N GLY A 124 3.05 -20.79 -4.58
CA GLY A 124 2.70 -20.58 -5.99
C GLY A 124 1.68 -19.47 -6.28
N TRP A 125 1.34 -18.63 -5.29
CA TRP A 125 0.47 -17.47 -5.48
C TRP A 125 1.06 -16.20 -4.89
N HIS A 126 0.82 -15.06 -5.55
CA HIS A 126 1.32 -13.75 -5.17
C HIS A 126 0.15 -12.82 -4.86
N HIS A 127 -0.16 -12.65 -3.56
CA HIS A 127 -1.26 -11.78 -3.12
C HIS A 127 -0.93 -10.32 -3.34
N ASP A 128 -1.88 -9.51 -3.81
CA ASP A 128 -1.76 -8.05 -3.75
C ASP A 128 -1.52 -7.63 -2.30
N HIS A 129 -0.61 -6.70 -2.09
CA HIS A 129 -0.22 -6.33 -0.74
C HIS A 129 0.36 -4.94 -0.66
N VAL A 130 0.15 -4.33 0.51
CA VAL A 130 0.72 -3.04 0.85
C VAL A 130 1.49 -3.16 2.16
N ILE A 131 2.80 -2.84 2.11
CA ILE A 131 3.70 -2.89 3.27
C ILE A 131 4.28 -1.51 3.59
N VAL A 132 4.91 -1.39 4.77
CA VAL A 132 5.61 -0.18 5.18
C VAL A 132 7.06 -0.24 4.70
N GLU A 133 7.60 0.87 4.21
CA GLU A 133 9.03 1.12 4.08
C GLU A 133 9.40 2.39 4.83
N ALA A 134 10.30 2.28 5.81
CA ALA A 134 10.67 3.38 6.70
C ALA A 134 12.18 3.52 6.87
N TRP A 135 12.64 4.74 7.10
CA TRP A 135 14.04 5.03 7.38
C TRP A 135 14.36 4.73 8.84
N LEU A 136 14.89 3.55 9.10
CA LEU A 136 15.19 3.01 10.43
C LEU A 136 16.63 2.51 10.45
N ASP A 137 17.33 2.72 11.57
CA ASP A 137 18.69 2.22 11.78
C ASP A 137 19.68 2.64 10.65
N GLY A 138 19.47 3.82 10.07
CA GLY A 138 20.32 4.38 9.01
C GLY A 138 20.10 3.79 7.62
N ARG A 139 18.99 3.07 7.38
CA ARG A 139 18.61 2.58 6.05
C ARG A 139 17.09 2.54 5.87
N TRP A 140 16.65 2.35 4.63
CA TRP A 140 15.28 1.94 4.37
C TRP A 140 15.08 0.48 4.80
N ARG A 141 14.05 0.26 5.63
CA ARG A 141 13.63 -1.05 6.11
C ARG A 141 12.17 -1.26 5.74
N ARG A 142 11.88 -2.43 5.17
CA ARG A 142 10.52 -2.87 4.85
C ARG A 142 9.98 -3.76 5.96
N PHE A 143 8.73 -3.59 6.31
CA PHE A 143 8.04 -4.50 7.23
C PHE A 143 6.56 -4.60 6.91
N ASP A 144 5.99 -5.77 7.20
CA ASP A 144 4.59 -6.07 7.00
C ASP A 144 3.85 -5.98 8.34
N PRO A 145 3.00 -4.97 8.55
CA PRO A 145 2.29 -4.79 9.82
C PRO A 145 1.21 -5.85 10.06
N GLU A 146 0.73 -6.55 9.04
CA GLU A 146 -0.29 -7.60 9.20
C GLU A 146 0.28 -8.92 9.71
N VAL A 147 1.58 -9.16 9.54
CA VAL A 147 2.22 -10.42 9.94
C VAL A 147 2.83 -10.30 11.33
N ALA A 148 2.23 -10.99 12.31
CA ALA A 148 2.70 -11.00 13.68
C ALA A 148 3.98 -11.81 13.86
N ASP A 149 3.93 -13.05 13.43
CA ASP A 149 4.97 -14.02 13.70
C ASP A 149 5.72 -14.40 12.42
N PRO A 150 7.02 -14.75 12.53
CA PRO A 150 7.77 -15.37 11.46
C PRO A 150 7.04 -16.57 10.84
N ARG A 151 7.18 -16.71 9.53
CA ARG A 151 6.65 -17.83 8.73
C ARG A 151 7.80 -18.53 8.01
N PRO A 152 7.65 -19.79 7.57
CA PRO A 152 8.70 -20.48 6.82
C PRO A 152 9.23 -19.70 5.61
N THR A 153 8.32 -18.98 4.92
CA THR A 153 8.58 -18.18 3.72
C THR A 153 8.83 -16.70 4.00
N LEU A 154 8.63 -16.25 5.25
CA LEU A 154 8.89 -14.89 5.74
C LEU A 154 9.46 -14.94 7.17
N PRO A 155 10.76 -15.22 7.33
CA PRO A 155 11.37 -15.40 8.64
C PRO A 155 11.48 -14.09 9.45
N SER A 156 11.40 -12.94 8.78
CA SER A 156 11.54 -11.62 9.42
C SER A 156 10.50 -10.64 8.87
N PRO A 157 9.26 -10.65 9.40
CA PRO A 157 8.21 -9.73 8.95
C PRO A 157 8.52 -8.26 9.28
N MET A 158 9.43 -8.01 10.22
CA MET A 158 9.85 -6.67 10.65
C MET A 158 11.08 -6.11 9.90
N ASP A 159 11.68 -6.91 9.02
CA ASP A 159 12.80 -6.54 8.17
C ASP A 159 12.82 -7.44 6.93
N ILE A 160 11.98 -7.08 5.96
CA ILE A 160 11.75 -7.85 4.74
C ILE A 160 12.80 -7.44 3.69
N PRO A 161 13.62 -8.38 3.17
CA PRO A 161 14.54 -8.09 2.08
C PRO A 161 13.79 -7.81 0.77
N ARG A 162 14.48 -7.30 -0.24
CA ARG A 162 13.91 -7.25 -1.60
C ARG A 162 13.60 -8.68 -2.06
N GLY A 163 12.40 -8.90 -2.57
CA GLY A 163 12.00 -10.18 -3.15
C GLY A 163 12.59 -10.41 -4.54
N GLU A 164 12.61 -11.67 -4.94
CA GLU A 164 12.87 -12.08 -6.32
C GLU A 164 11.52 -12.29 -7.03
N LEU A 165 11.46 -11.99 -8.33
CA LEU A 165 10.25 -12.23 -9.13
C LEU A 165 9.85 -13.72 -9.08
N GLY A 166 8.56 -13.98 -8.86
CA GLY A 166 8.04 -15.34 -8.69
C GLY A 166 8.41 -16.02 -7.37
N GLY A 167 9.24 -15.38 -6.53
CA GLY A 167 9.66 -15.91 -5.23
C GLY A 167 8.63 -15.70 -4.12
N THR A 168 9.02 -16.01 -2.89
CA THR A 168 8.15 -15.89 -1.71
C THR A 168 8.20 -14.51 -1.06
N GLY A 169 9.09 -13.61 -1.49
CA GLY A 169 9.28 -12.28 -0.89
C GLY A 169 8.22 -11.26 -1.30
N PHE A 170 8.46 -10.00 -0.96
CA PHE A 170 7.71 -8.86 -1.48
C PHE A 170 8.39 -8.32 -2.74
N VAL A 171 7.62 -8.17 -3.81
CA VAL A 171 8.02 -7.49 -5.07
C VAL A 171 7.01 -6.39 -5.36
N THR A 172 7.48 -5.27 -5.90
CA THR A 172 6.64 -4.12 -6.22
C THR A 172 5.76 -4.38 -7.45
N ALA A 173 4.67 -3.61 -7.61
CA ALA A 173 3.83 -3.74 -8.79
C ALA A 173 4.61 -3.45 -10.08
N ALA A 174 5.48 -2.43 -10.06
CA ALA A 174 6.34 -2.10 -11.20
C ALA A 174 7.34 -3.21 -11.57
N GLU A 175 7.96 -3.86 -10.57
CA GLU A 175 8.84 -5.01 -10.82
C GLU A 175 8.07 -6.16 -11.47
N VAL A 176 6.85 -6.46 -11.00
CA VAL A 176 5.98 -7.50 -11.58
C VAL A 176 5.58 -7.15 -13.01
N TRP A 177 5.18 -5.90 -13.27
CA TRP A 177 4.86 -5.44 -14.63
C TRP A 177 6.06 -5.64 -15.56
N ILE A 178 7.24 -5.17 -15.18
CA ILE A 178 8.45 -5.33 -16.00
C ILE A 178 8.77 -6.81 -16.25
N GLY A 179 8.67 -7.65 -15.22
CA GLY A 179 8.90 -9.10 -15.32
C GLY A 179 7.91 -9.76 -16.29
N PHE A 180 6.62 -9.44 -16.19
CA PHE A 180 5.59 -9.89 -17.12
C PHE A 180 5.92 -9.47 -18.56
N ARG A 181 6.26 -8.21 -18.77
CA ARG A 181 6.56 -7.65 -20.10
C ARG A 181 7.81 -8.27 -20.73
N ARG A 182 8.72 -8.84 -19.92
CA ARG A 182 9.88 -9.61 -20.37
C ARG A 182 9.61 -11.11 -20.56
N GLY A 183 8.43 -11.60 -20.20
CA GLY A 183 8.09 -13.01 -20.23
C GLY A 183 8.76 -13.84 -19.13
N GLU A 184 9.13 -13.20 -18.01
CA GLU A 184 9.82 -13.84 -16.88
C GLU A 184 8.84 -14.47 -15.88
N LEU A 185 7.56 -14.08 -15.91
CA LEU A 185 6.50 -14.57 -15.03
C LEU A 185 5.15 -14.62 -15.75
N ASP A 186 4.21 -15.39 -15.18
CA ASP A 186 2.80 -15.38 -15.57
C ASP A 186 2.03 -14.43 -14.64
N PRO A 187 1.43 -13.32 -15.16
CA PRO A 187 0.72 -12.37 -14.31
C PRO A 187 -0.56 -12.97 -13.73
N SER A 188 -1.06 -14.11 -14.23
CA SER A 188 -2.27 -14.75 -13.71
C SER A 188 -2.09 -15.36 -12.31
N THR A 189 -0.86 -15.46 -11.81
CA THR A 189 -0.55 -15.86 -10.42
C THR A 189 -0.48 -14.68 -9.45
N TYR A 190 -0.71 -13.45 -9.93
CA TYR A 190 -0.62 -12.20 -9.16
C TYR A 190 -2.01 -11.57 -9.04
N GLY A 191 -2.51 -11.38 -7.82
CA GLY A 191 -3.83 -10.78 -7.56
C GLY A 191 -4.36 -11.05 -6.15
N VAL A 192 -5.63 -10.74 -5.91
CA VAL A 192 -6.24 -10.79 -4.56
C VAL A 192 -6.17 -12.16 -3.90
N GLY A 193 -6.44 -13.20 -4.68
CA GLY A 193 -6.39 -14.57 -4.22
C GLY A 193 -6.77 -15.52 -5.35
N PRO A 194 -6.32 -16.78 -5.31
CA PRO A 194 -6.66 -17.77 -6.34
C PRO A 194 -8.18 -18.00 -6.46
N GLU A 195 -8.93 -17.75 -5.39
CA GLU A 195 -10.39 -17.84 -5.30
C GLU A 195 -11.13 -16.62 -5.86
N VAL A 196 -10.43 -15.55 -6.25
CA VAL A 196 -10.99 -14.29 -6.76
C VAL A 196 -10.53 -14.04 -8.20
N PRO A 197 -11.05 -14.80 -9.19
CA PRO A 197 -10.40 -14.92 -10.50
C PRO A 197 -10.43 -13.66 -11.38
N GLY A 198 -11.29 -12.68 -11.11
CA GLY A 198 -11.36 -11.42 -11.87
C GLY A 198 -10.37 -10.35 -11.38
N PHE A 199 -9.80 -10.49 -10.18
CA PHE A 199 -8.89 -9.50 -9.59
C PHE A 199 -7.45 -10.02 -9.57
N ARG A 200 -6.93 -10.30 -10.77
CA ARG A 200 -5.58 -10.84 -11.05
C ARG A 200 -5.18 -10.59 -12.50
N GLY A 201 -3.96 -10.94 -12.88
CA GLY A 201 -3.54 -10.91 -14.28
C GLY A 201 -3.11 -9.54 -14.78
N GLU A 202 -2.90 -9.43 -16.10
CA GLU A 202 -2.29 -8.26 -16.75
C GLU A 202 -2.99 -6.94 -16.39
N ARG A 203 -4.33 -6.88 -16.48
CA ARG A 203 -5.12 -5.70 -16.11
C ARG A 203 -4.90 -5.29 -14.66
N PHE A 204 -4.96 -6.24 -13.75
CA PHE A 204 -4.80 -5.99 -12.33
C PHE A 204 -3.38 -5.50 -12.00
N VAL A 205 -2.34 -6.14 -12.57
CA VAL A 205 -0.95 -5.69 -12.41
C VAL A 205 -0.76 -4.27 -12.96
N PHE A 206 -1.38 -3.95 -14.10
CA PHE A 206 -1.34 -2.59 -14.64
C PHE A 206 -1.90 -1.57 -13.65
N ASP A 207 -3.07 -1.85 -13.07
CA ASP A 207 -3.77 -0.94 -12.16
C ASP A 207 -2.97 -0.75 -10.87
N GLU A 208 -2.37 -1.82 -10.34
CA GLU A 208 -1.51 -1.78 -9.15
C GLU A 208 -0.25 -0.92 -9.36
N VAL A 209 0.30 -0.82 -10.59
CA VAL A 209 1.40 0.12 -10.88
C VAL A 209 0.92 1.57 -10.75
N ILE A 210 -0.32 1.88 -11.17
CA ILE A 210 -0.90 3.22 -11.00
C ILE A 210 -1.09 3.52 -9.51
N HIS A 211 -1.59 2.55 -8.72
CA HIS A 211 -1.65 2.67 -7.27
C HIS A 211 -0.27 2.87 -6.63
N GLU A 212 0.77 2.15 -7.09
CA GLU A 212 2.14 2.32 -6.60
C GLU A 212 2.63 3.76 -6.79
N VAL A 213 2.40 4.37 -7.97
CA VAL A 213 2.76 5.77 -8.23
C VAL A 213 2.01 6.72 -7.29
N ALA A 214 0.70 6.55 -7.14
CA ALA A 214 -0.12 7.42 -6.27
C ALA A 214 0.34 7.34 -4.80
N HIS A 215 0.55 6.12 -4.29
CA HIS A 215 1.05 5.88 -2.94
C HIS A 215 2.46 6.45 -2.73
N ARG A 216 3.33 6.37 -3.74
CA ARG A 216 4.68 6.95 -3.68
C ARG A 216 4.64 8.47 -3.45
N PHE A 217 3.68 9.16 -4.05
CA PHE A 217 3.57 10.63 -3.99
C PHE A 217 2.50 11.16 -3.03
N GLY A 218 1.92 10.29 -2.21
CA GLY A 218 1.12 10.68 -1.05
C GLY A 218 -0.38 10.75 -1.29
N ASP A 219 -0.87 10.18 -2.39
CA ASP A 219 -2.26 9.73 -2.51
C ASP A 219 -2.31 8.23 -2.17
N GLU A 220 -2.23 7.90 -0.89
CA GLU A 220 -2.40 6.54 -0.40
C GLU A 220 -3.89 6.15 -0.51
N LEU A 221 -4.42 5.79 -1.68
CA LEU A 221 -5.86 5.54 -1.90
C LEU A 221 -6.35 4.18 -1.35
N LEU A 222 -7.67 3.90 -1.44
CA LEU A 222 -8.17 2.54 -1.24
C LEU A 222 -7.79 1.69 -2.46
N LEU A 223 -7.57 0.38 -2.27
CA LEU A 223 -7.19 -0.56 -3.35
C LEU A 223 -8.32 -0.87 -4.34
N TRP A 224 -9.51 -0.29 -4.11
CA TRP A 224 -10.67 -0.39 -4.98
C TRP A 224 -11.16 1.00 -5.42
N ASP A 225 -10.32 2.03 -5.28
CA ASP A 225 -10.54 3.33 -5.93
C ASP A 225 -10.02 3.27 -7.37
N GLY A 226 -10.86 3.64 -8.33
CA GLY A 226 -10.51 3.78 -9.75
C GLY A 226 -10.45 5.24 -10.19
N TRP A 227 -9.45 5.56 -11.01
CA TRP A 227 -9.31 6.86 -11.69
C TRP A 227 -8.46 6.71 -12.95
N GLY A 228 -8.49 7.73 -13.82
CA GLY A 228 -7.55 7.81 -14.93
C GLY A 228 -7.63 6.61 -15.88
N ARG A 229 -6.57 5.80 -15.91
CA ARG A 229 -6.43 4.59 -16.74
C ARG A 229 -6.74 3.28 -16.00
N ILE A 230 -7.18 3.34 -14.74
CA ILE A 230 -7.63 2.16 -14.02
C ILE A 230 -8.91 1.65 -14.70
N GLY A 231 -8.87 0.38 -15.10
CA GLY A 231 -9.93 -0.27 -15.87
C GLY A 231 -10.81 -1.18 -15.01
N GLU A 232 -11.83 -1.74 -15.66
CA GLU A 232 -12.62 -2.81 -15.03
C GLU A 232 -11.81 -4.13 -15.01
N PRO A 233 -12.09 -5.04 -14.06
CA PRO A 233 -11.58 -6.41 -14.09
C PRO A 233 -11.69 -7.07 -15.47
N ASP A 234 -10.65 -7.78 -15.88
CA ASP A 234 -10.52 -8.46 -17.18
C ASP A 234 -10.56 -7.56 -18.44
N GLU A 235 -10.62 -6.24 -18.29
CA GLU A 235 -10.49 -5.32 -19.43
C GLU A 235 -9.10 -5.49 -20.09
N PRO A 236 -9.00 -5.68 -21.41
CA PRO A 236 -7.70 -5.81 -22.06
C PRO A 236 -6.85 -4.54 -21.92
N VAL A 237 -5.56 -4.70 -21.60
CA VAL A 237 -4.59 -3.60 -21.69
C VAL A 237 -4.24 -3.39 -23.16
N SER A 238 -4.41 -2.16 -23.66
CA SER A 238 -4.06 -1.83 -25.05
C SER A 238 -2.53 -1.76 -25.24
N ASP A 239 -2.04 -1.96 -26.46
CA ASP A 239 -0.60 -1.77 -26.77
C ASP A 239 -0.10 -0.34 -26.51
N GLU A 240 -0.99 0.65 -26.55
CA GLU A 240 -0.67 2.03 -26.19
C GLU A 240 -0.49 2.19 -24.68
N ASP A 241 -1.45 1.69 -23.90
CA ASP A 241 -1.38 1.74 -22.45
C ASP A 241 -0.21 0.92 -21.92
N ALA A 242 0.05 -0.26 -22.49
CA ALA A 242 1.17 -1.10 -22.09
C ALA A 242 2.51 -0.37 -22.28
N ARG A 243 2.74 0.28 -23.43
CA ARG A 243 3.95 1.08 -23.67
C ARG A 243 4.05 2.29 -22.75
N TRP A 244 2.92 2.92 -22.47
CA TRP A 244 2.87 4.03 -21.52
C TRP A 244 3.27 3.58 -20.11
N LEU A 245 2.75 2.43 -19.66
CA LEU A 245 3.09 1.88 -18.35
C LEU A 245 4.52 1.34 -18.30
N ASP A 246 5.06 0.81 -19.40
CA ASP A 246 6.46 0.38 -19.52
C ASP A 246 7.43 1.53 -19.14
N GLU A 247 7.16 2.77 -19.59
CA GLU A 247 7.96 3.95 -19.22
C GLU A 247 7.84 4.28 -17.71
N ILE A 248 6.64 4.17 -17.15
CA ILE A 248 6.35 4.53 -15.75
C ILE A 248 6.96 3.50 -14.79
N ALA A 249 6.80 2.21 -15.08
CA ALA A 249 7.38 1.14 -14.28
C ALA A 249 8.92 1.24 -14.26
N GLN A 250 9.55 1.59 -15.39
CA GLN A 250 10.99 1.82 -15.45
C GLN A 250 11.43 2.97 -14.56
N LEU A 251 10.68 4.09 -14.56
CA LEU A 251 10.96 5.22 -13.68
C LEU A 251 10.79 4.84 -12.19
N LEU A 252 9.76 4.08 -11.84
CA LEU A 252 9.54 3.58 -10.47
C LEU A 252 10.73 2.75 -9.97
N VAL A 253 11.15 1.75 -10.77
CA VAL A 253 12.29 0.89 -10.41
C VAL A 253 13.59 1.67 -10.34
N ALA A 254 13.85 2.58 -11.28
CA ALA A 254 15.05 3.42 -11.27
C ALA A 254 15.09 4.37 -10.07
N ALA A 255 13.95 4.95 -9.69
CA ALA A 255 13.83 5.83 -8.52
C ALA A 255 14.01 5.09 -7.18
N ASP A 256 14.00 3.77 -7.21
CA ASP A 256 14.22 2.89 -6.06
C ASP A 256 15.64 2.33 -5.98
N ASP A 257 16.46 2.50 -7.02
CA ASP A 257 17.85 2.06 -7.04
C ASP A 257 18.74 3.07 -6.31
N ILE A 258 18.62 3.08 -4.98
CA ILE A 258 19.48 3.87 -4.07
C ILE A 258 20.76 3.09 -3.77
N GLY A 259 21.52 2.75 -4.81
CA GLY A 259 22.84 2.14 -4.68
C GLY A 259 23.85 3.05 -3.95
N THR A 260 24.98 2.49 -3.54
CA THR A 260 26.01 3.19 -2.74
C THR A 260 26.95 4.11 -3.55
N GLY A 261 26.70 4.28 -4.86
CA GLY A 261 27.50 5.11 -5.77
C GLY A 261 26.81 6.43 -6.10
N ALA A 262 27.59 7.51 -6.24
CA ALA A 262 27.07 8.84 -6.57
C ALA A 262 26.30 8.88 -7.91
N GLU A 263 26.77 8.15 -8.92
CA GLU A 263 26.11 8.05 -10.23
C GLU A 263 24.75 7.37 -10.14
N VAL A 264 24.65 6.32 -9.33
CA VAL A 264 23.38 5.58 -9.11
C VAL A 264 22.38 6.46 -8.36
N ALA A 265 22.84 7.18 -7.34
CA ALA A 265 22.01 8.14 -6.60
C ALA A 265 21.49 9.27 -7.50
N GLU A 266 22.30 9.77 -8.44
CA GLU A 266 21.89 10.80 -9.41
C GLU A 266 20.81 10.26 -10.36
N VAL A 267 20.97 9.03 -10.87
CA VAL A 267 19.96 8.38 -11.73
C VAL A 267 18.64 8.21 -10.99
N ALA A 268 18.66 7.74 -9.75
CA ALA A 268 17.46 7.57 -8.93
C ALA A 268 16.77 8.91 -8.66
N GLU A 269 17.54 9.97 -8.38
CA GLU A 269 17.00 11.32 -8.17
C GLU A 269 16.35 11.88 -9.45
N VAL A 270 16.99 11.70 -10.60
CA VAL A 270 16.43 12.12 -11.91
C VAL A 270 15.14 11.35 -12.22
N ALA A 271 15.12 10.03 -11.98
CA ALA A 271 13.94 9.20 -12.18
C ALA A 271 12.80 9.62 -11.25
N GLU A 272 13.08 9.89 -9.97
CA GLU A 272 12.11 10.38 -8.98
C GLU A 272 11.47 11.70 -9.43
N VAL A 273 12.28 12.67 -9.86
CA VAL A 273 11.80 13.99 -10.31
C VAL A 273 10.95 13.84 -11.59
N ALA A 274 11.40 13.03 -12.55
CA ALA A 274 10.65 12.78 -13.78
C ALA A 274 9.31 12.08 -13.50
N LEU A 275 9.30 11.10 -12.60
CA LEU A 275 8.09 10.40 -12.21
C LEU A 275 7.10 11.31 -11.46
N LEU A 276 7.59 12.16 -10.55
CA LEU A 276 6.76 13.15 -9.85
C LEU A 276 6.15 14.16 -10.83
N ASP A 277 6.91 14.57 -11.85
CA ASP A 277 6.44 15.47 -12.90
C ASP A 277 5.32 14.83 -13.73
N ARG A 278 5.49 13.55 -14.11
CA ARG A 278 4.45 12.75 -14.79
C ARG A 278 3.21 12.62 -13.91
N TYR A 279 3.38 12.23 -12.65
CA TYR A 279 2.27 12.09 -11.71
C TYR A 279 1.48 13.40 -11.56
N ARG A 280 2.11 14.57 -11.57
CA ARG A 280 1.40 15.86 -11.46
C ARG A 280 0.64 16.28 -12.71
N ARG A 281 1.03 15.77 -13.89
CA ARG A 281 0.53 16.26 -15.20
C ARG A 281 -0.34 15.25 -15.94
N ASP A 282 -0.12 13.96 -15.72
CA ASP A 282 -0.84 12.89 -16.40
C ASP A 282 -2.12 12.53 -15.61
N PRO A 283 -3.32 12.82 -16.15
CA PRO A 283 -4.57 12.46 -15.49
C PRO A 283 -4.80 10.93 -15.46
N GLY A 284 -4.01 10.14 -16.19
CA GLY A 284 -3.97 8.69 -16.05
C GLY A 284 -3.26 8.20 -14.79
N LEU A 285 -2.45 9.06 -14.13
CA LEU A 285 -1.75 8.74 -12.88
C LEU A 285 -2.34 9.49 -11.68
N HIS A 286 -2.67 10.76 -11.83
CA HIS A 286 -3.17 11.56 -10.71
C HIS A 286 -4.67 11.33 -10.49
N PRO A 287 -5.14 10.99 -9.27
CA PRO A 287 -6.56 10.77 -8.99
C PRO A 287 -7.42 12.02 -9.09
N GLY A 288 -6.81 13.20 -8.92
CA GLY A 288 -7.51 14.46 -9.08
C GLY A 288 -8.32 14.78 -7.82
N ALA A 289 -9.53 15.31 -7.97
CA ALA A 289 -10.36 15.71 -6.83
C ALA A 289 -11.39 14.64 -6.43
N ALA A 290 -11.60 13.63 -7.28
CA ALA A 290 -12.60 12.61 -7.07
C ALA A 290 -12.20 11.30 -7.75
N VAL A 291 -12.61 10.19 -7.15
CA VAL A 291 -12.36 8.84 -7.63
C VAL A 291 -13.68 8.07 -7.72
N MET A 292 -13.68 7.00 -8.52
CA MET A 292 -14.73 6.00 -8.50
C MET A 292 -14.39 4.95 -7.43
N GLN A 293 -15.10 4.93 -6.31
CA GLN A 293 -14.91 3.91 -5.28
C GLN A 293 -15.77 2.69 -5.64
N ALA A 294 -15.15 1.57 -5.98
CA ALA A 294 -15.82 0.29 -6.12
C ALA A 294 -16.17 -0.32 -4.74
N SER A 295 -16.70 -1.53 -4.70
CA SER A 295 -17.02 -2.22 -3.45
C SER A 295 -16.47 -3.64 -3.47
N PRO A 296 -15.58 -4.00 -2.53
CA PRO A 296 -15.17 -5.38 -2.33
C PRO A 296 -16.32 -6.35 -1.99
N TYR A 297 -17.49 -5.83 -1.61
CA TYR A 297 -18.70 -6.60 -1.34
C TYR A 297 -19.67 -6.64 -2.54
N GLY A 298 -19.32 -6.04 -3.68
CA GLY A 298 -20.14 -6.05 -4.89
C GLY A 298 -21.29 -5.04 -4.90
N ASP A 299 -21.30 -4.07 -3.98
CA ASP A 299 -22.23 -2.93 -4.07
C ASP A 299 -21.88 -2.05 -5.29
N PRO A 300 -22.85 -1.31 -5.87
CA PRO A 300 -22.58 -0.42 -7.00
C PRO A 300 -21.50 0.63 -6.69
N PRO A 301 -20.61 0.95 -7.65
CA PRO A 301 -19.56 1.92 -7.42
C PRO A 301 -20.12 3.33 -7.25
N VAL A 302 -19.44 4.16 -6.46
CA VAL A 302 -19.85 5.52 -6.13
C VAL A 302 -18.73 6.52 -6.40
N VAL A 303 -19.08 7.74 -6.81
CA VAL A 303 -18.10 8.82 -6.96
C VAL A 303 -17.85 9.47 -5.60
N VAL A 304 -16.60 9.47 -5.15
CA VAL A 304 -16.19 10.03 -3.86
C VAL A 304 -15.27 11.23 -4.08
N GLN A 305 -15.53 12.33 -3.37
CA GLN A 305 -14.65 13.50 -3.34
C GLN A 305 -13.49 13.27 -2.36
N LEU A 306 -12.27 13.51 -2.80
CA LEU A 306 -11.07 13.39 -1.97
C LEU A 306 -10.89 14.64 -1.09
N ARG A 307 -10.65 14.43 0.21
CA ARG A 307 -10.21 15.48 1.14
C ARG A 307 -8.75 15.76 0.85
N ARG A 308 -8.44 17.00 0.48
CA ARG A 308 -7.08 17.48 0.24
C ARG A 308 -6.61 18.33 1.42
#